data_AF-A0A7W1HEI2-F1
#
_entry.id   AF-A0A7W1HEI2-F1
#
_cell.length_a   1.000
_cell.length_b   1.000
_cell.length_c   1.000
_cell.angle_alpha   90.00
_cell.angle_beta   90.00
_cell.angle_gamma   90.00
#
_symmetry.space_group_name_H-M   'P 1'
#
loop_
_entity.id
_entity.type
_entity.pdbx_description
1 polymer ?
#
loop_
_entity_poly.entity_id
_entity_poly.type
_entity_poly.pdbx_seq_one_letter_code
_entity_poly.pdbx_strand_id
1 'polypeptide(L)' 'MIHKLIEWSLKNRIIVIALFIGLAGAGYWALIHTPIDAIPDLSDNQVIVFTDWAGRSPQEVEDQ' A
#
# COMPACT_ATOMS: atom_id res chain seq x y z
N MET A 1 -7.24 -35.16 -3.10
CA MET A 1 -6.57 -34.08 -2.34
C MET A 1 -7.58 -33.10 -1.77
N ILE A 2 -8.42 -32.45 -2.59
CA ILE A 2 -9.49 -31.54 -2.13
C ILE A 2 -10.44 -32.21 -1.14
N HIS A 3 -10.85 -33.45 -1.39
CA HIS A 3 -11.72 -34.21 -0.47
C HIS A 3 -11.13 -34.33 0.94
N LYS A 4 -9.83 -34.63 1.05
CA LYS A 4 -9.13 -34.71 2.35
C LYS A 4 -9.10 -33.35 3.07
N LEU A 5 -8.97 -32.26 2.33
CA LEU A 5 -9.02 -30.90 2.90
C LEU A 5 -10.42 -30.58 3.43
N ILE A 6 -11.46 -30.93 2.68
CA ILE A 6 -12.87 -30.74 3.10
C ILE A 6 -13.16 -31.57 4.35
N GLU A 7 -12.81 -32.86 4.36
CA GLU A 7 -13.00 -33.73 5.52
C GLU A 7 -12.27 -33.21 6.76
N TRP A 8 -11.02 -32.77 6.60
CA TRP A 8 -10.24 -32.19 7.70
C TRP A 8 -10.88 -30.89 8.21
N SER A 9 -11.32 -30.01 7.31
CA SER A 9 -12.01 -28.76 7.68
C SER A 9 -13.31 -29.01 8.42
N LEU A 10 -14.11 -29.99 7.99
CA LEU A 10 -15.35 -30.37 8.66
C LEU A 10 -15.10 -30.98 10.05
N LYS A 11 -14.08 -31.82 10.18
CA LYS A 11 -13.67 -32.41 11.46
C LYS A 11 -13.14 -31.35 12.44
N ASN A 12 -12.50 -30.30 11.94
CA ASN A 12 -11.89 -29.23 12.72
C ASN A 12 -12.69 -27.92 12.64
N ARG A 13 -14.02 -28.00 12.59
CA ARG A 13 -14.92 -26.84 12.39
C ARG A 13 -14.64 -25.64 13.29
N ILE A 14 -14.26 -25.88 14.55
CA ILE A 14 -13.95 -24.80 15.51
C ILE A 14 -12.71 -24.03 15.07
N ILE A 15 -11.66 -24.73 14.63
CA ILE A 15 -10.42 -24.10 14.14
C ILE A 15 -10.73 -23.28 12.88
N VAL A 16 -11.50 -23.85 11.95
CA VAL A 16 -11.88 -23.16 10.70
C VAL A 16 -12.67 -21.88 11.01
N ILE A 17 -13.65 -21.95 11.90
CA ILE A 17 -14.45 -20.78 12.31
C ILE A 17 -13.58 -19.74 13.02
N ALA A 18 -12.67 -20.16 13.91
CA ALA A 18 -11.76 -19.24 14.59
C ALA A 18 -10.83 -18.52 13.61
N LEU A 19 -10.26 -19.24 12.63
CA LEU A 19 -9.46 -18.65 11.56
C LEU A 19 -10.26 -17.69 10.70
N PHE A 20 -11.50 -18.06 10.36
CA PHE A 20 -12.40 -17.18 9.60
C PHE A 20 -12.68 -15.88 10.35
N ILE A 21 -13.01 -15.95 11.64
CA ILE A 21 -13.25 -14.76 12.48
C ILE A 21 -11.97 -13.91 12.59
N GLY A 22 -10.81 -14.55 12.77
CA GLY A 22 -9.52 -13.86 12.81
C GLY A 22 -9.22 -13.11 11.51
N LEU A 23 -9.42 -13.77 10.36
CA LEU A 23 -9.25 -13.15 9.04
C LEU A 23 -10.26 -12.04 8.79
N ALA A 24 -11.53 -12.22 9.19
CA ALA A 24 -12.56 -11.19 9.06
C ALA A 24 -12.22 -9.96 9.92
N GLY A 25 -11.77 -10.16 11.16
CA GLY A 25 -11.33 -9.08 12.05
C GLY A 25 -10.10 -8.34 11.51
N ALA A 26 -9.10 -9.07 11.02
CA ALA A 26 -7.92 -8.48 10.37
C ALA A 26 -8.30 -7.70 9.10
N GLY A 27 -9.22 -8.25 8.29
CA GLY A 27 -9.74 -7.58 7.09
C GLY A 27 -10.53 -6.32 7.43
N TYR A 28 -11.35 -6.35 8.48
CA TYR A 28 -12.08 -5.17 8.97
C TYR A 28 -11.14 -4.09 9.48
N TRP A 29 -10.10 -4.47 10.25
CA TRP A 29 -9.07 -3.54 10.67
C TRP A 29 -8.36 -2.92 9.47
N ALA A 30 -7.95 -3.73 8.49
CA ALA A 30 -7.32 -3.24 7.27
C ALA A 30 -8.23 -2.30 6.48
N LEU A 31 -9.53 -2.61 6.36
CA LEU A 31 -10.50 -1.77 5.65
C LEU A 31 -10.56 -0.35 6.21
N ILE A 32 -10.46 -0.18 7.54
CA ILE A 32 -10.54 1.12 8.20
C ILE A 32 -9.18 1.85 8.20
N HIS A 33 -8.08 1.10 8.25
CA HIS A 33 -6.74 1.68 8.43
C HIS A 33 -5.94 1.80 7.12
N THR A 34 -6.45 1.26 6.01
CA THR A 34 -5.81 1.43 4.70
C THR A 34 -6.04 2.89 4.26
N PRO A 35 -4.98 3.67 4.04
CA PRO A 35 -5.14 5.03 3.53
C PRO A 35 -5.78 4.98 2.13
N ILE A 36 -6.77 5.84 1.92
CA ILE A 36 -7.49 5.94 0.66
C ILE A 36 -7.21 7.33 0.10
N ASP A 37 -6.71 7.36 -1.14
CA ASP A 37 -6.59 8.58 -1.92
C ASP A 37 -7.73 8.68 -2.93
N ALA A 38 -8.17 9.91 -3.20
CA ALA A 38 -9.26 10.16 -4.15
C ALA A 38 -8.84 9.93 -5.61
N ILE A 39 -7.55 9.98 -5.91
CA ILE A 39 -6.97 9.88 -7.25
C ILE A 39 -5.70 9.02 -7.16
N PRO A 40 -5.44 8.12 -8.11
CA PRO A 40 -4.17 7.40 -8.15
C PRO A 40 -2.98 8.36 -8.40
N ASP A 41 -1.81 8.02 -7.88
CA ASP A 41 -0.58 8.73 -8.25
C ASP A 41 -0.24 8.45 -9.73
N LEU A 42 -0.19 9.51 -10.52
CA LEU A 42 0.10 9.49 -11.96
C LEU A 42 1.42 10.19 -12.27
N SER A 43 2.17 10.59 -11.25
CA SER A 43 3.39 11.37 -11.40
C SER A 43 4.55 10.48 -11.82
N ASP A 44 5.45 11.02 -12.63
CA ASP A 44 6.72 10.36 -12.91
C ASP A 44 7.68 10.48 -11.70
N ASN A 45 8.57 9.50 -11.55
CA ASN A 45 9.63 9.57 -10.55
C ASN A 45 10.68 10.62 -10.96
N GLN A 46 10.52 11.85 -10.47
CA GLN A 46 11.41 12.97 -10.77
C GLN A 46 12.31 13.33 -9.57
N VAL A 47 13.58 13.65 -9.85
CA VAL A 47 14.50 14.25 -8.89
C VAL A 47 14.80 15.67 -9.34
N ILE A 48 14.50 16.65 -8.47
CA ILE A 48 14.73 18.07 -8.74
C ILE A 48 16.06 18.47 -8.08
N VAL A 49 16.99 19.00 -8.88
CA VAL A 49 18.20 19.67 -8.39
C VAL A 49 17.95 21.17 -8.47
N PHE A 50 17.93 21.83 -7.32
CA PHE A 50 17.64 23.25 -7.20
C PHE A 50 18.78 23.94 -6.44
N THR A 51 19.25 25.05 -6.98
CA THR A 51 20.31 25.87 -6.39
C THR A 51 19.91 27.34 -6.50
N ASP A 52 19.87 28.03 -5.36
CA ASP A 52 19.65 29.47 -5.32
C ASP A 52 20.94 30.24 -5.62
N TRP A 53 20.84 31.27 -6.48
CA TRP A 53 21.94 32.21 -6.72
C TRP A 53 21.45 33.65 -6.84
N ALA A 54 21.09 34.21 -5.69
CA ALA A 54 20.55 35.56 -5.61
C ALA A 54 21.55 36.63 -6.09
N GLY A 55 21.04 37.62 -6.82
CA GLY A 55 21.81 38.77 -7.28
C GLY A 55 22.56 38.55 -8.59
N ARG A 56 22.39 37.41 -9.26
CA ARG A 56 22.90 37.16 -10.61
C ARG A 56 21.83 37.37 -11.67
N SER A 57 22.26 37.78 -12.86
CA SER A 57 21.40 37.85 -14.02
C SER A 57 20.99 36.44 -14.48
N PRO A 58 19.84 36.26 -15.15
CA PRO A 58 19.41 34.96 -15.64
C PRO A 58 20.45 34.27 -16.51
N GLN A 59 21.21 35.04 -17.29
CA GLN A 59 22.26 34.52 -18.16
C GLN A 59 23.46 33.99 -17.35
N GLU A 60 23.90 34.72 -16.31
CA GLU A 60 24.93 34.22 -15.40
C GLU A 60 24.48 32.95 -14.66
N VAL A 61 23.18 32.78 -14.37
CA VAL A 61 22.65 31.57 -13.70
C VAL A 61 22.56 30.38 -14.65
N GLU A 62 22.36 30.62 -15.95
CA GLU A 62 22.33 29.55 -16.97
C GLU A 62 23.74 29.12 -17.39
N ASP A 63 24.67 30.08 -17.51
CA ASP A 63 26.02 29.84 -18.01
C ASP A 63 26.96 29.20 -16.98
N GLN A 64 26.62 29.25 -15.67
CA GLN A 64 27.52 28.92 -14.56
C GLN A 64 26.87 27.97 -13.54
#